data_AF-A0A442GBS3-F1
#
_entry.id   AF-A0A442GBS3-F1
#
_cell.length_a   1.000
_cell.length_b   1.000
_cell.length_c   1.000
_cell.angle_alpha   90.00
_cell.angle_beta   90.00
_cell.angle_gamma   90.00
#
_symmetry.space_group_name_H-M   'P 1'
#
loop_
_entity.id
_entity.type
_entity.pdbx_description
1 polymer ?
#
loop_
_entity_poly.entity_id
_entity_poly.type
_entity_poly.pdbx_seq_one_letter_code
_entity_poly.pdbx_strand_id
1 'polypeptide(L)' 'MVELLSLEMAVARLRAKRAELSLKQAKAMLYDNHGLAVSLALCSRIRVGQARARAARRRLLKMVPSTSALRDTAP' A
#
# COMPACT_ATOMS: atom_id res chain seq x y z
N MET A 1 -30.24 20.82 39.26
CA MET A 1 -28.82 21.11 38.92
C MET A 1 -27.92 19.88 39.07
N VAL A 2 -27.96 19.15 40.19
CA VAL A 2 -27.11 17.96 40.44
C VAL A 2 -27.35 16.83 39.42
N GLU A 3 -28.60 16.61 39.00
CA GLU A 3 -28.95 15.55 38.03
C GLU A 3 -28.47 15.81 36.60
N LEU A 4 -28.40 17.08 36.17
CA LEU A 4 -27.86 17.41 34.85
C LEU A 4 -26.35 17.11 34.82
N LEU A 5 -25.65 17.49 35.89
CA LEU A 5 -24.22 17.26 36.03
C LEU A 5 -23.87 15.76 36.07
N SER A 6 -24.69 14.95 36.76
CA SER A 6 -24.48 13.50 36.81
C SER A 6 -24.70 12.83 35.47
N LEU A 7 -25.69 13.29 34.69
CA LEU A 7 -25.94 12.82 33.33
C LEU A 7 -24.77 13.14 32.39
N GLU A 8 -24.25 14.37 32.43
CA GLU A 8 -23.11 14.78 31.62
C GLU A 8 -21.85 13.95 31.95
N MET A 9 -21.60 13.70 33.24
CA MET A 9 -20.50 12.83 33.67
C MET A 9 -20.67 11.39 33.18
N ALA A 10 -21.88 10.84 33.21
CA ALA A 10 -22.16 9.50 32.72
C ALA A 10 -21.91 9.40 31.20
N VAL A 11 -22.34 10.40 30.44
CA VAL A 11 -22.10 10.48 28.99
C VAL A 11 -20.61 10.59 28.69
N ALA A 12 -19.87 11.42 29.43
CA ALA A 12 -18.43 11.56 29.28
C ALA A 12 -17.70 10.22 29.50
N ARG A 13 -18.07 9.48 30.55
CA ARG A 13 -17.53 8.14 30.84
C ARG A 13 -17.83 7.14 29.74
N LEU A 14 -19.07 7.13 29.23
CA LEU A 14 -19.45 6.25 28.14
C LEU A 14 -18.63 6.53 26.87
N ARG A 15 -18.46 7.81 26.53
CA ARG A 15 -17.63 8.22 25.37
C ARG A 15 -16.18 7.79 25.55
N ALA A 16 -15.60 7.99 26.74
CA ALA A 16 -14.25 7.54 27.03
C ALA A 16 -14.10 6.02 26.87
N LYS A 17 -15.04 5.23 27.43
CA LYS A 17 -15.02 3.77 27.30
C LYS A 17 -15.17 3.28 25.86
N ARG A 18 -16.01 3.93 25.07
CA ARG A 18 -16.13 3.64 23.63
C ARG A 18 -14.85 3.98 22.86
N ALA A 19 -14.22 5.12 23.17
CA ALA A 19 -12.96 5.50 22.55
C ALA A 19 -11.84 4.51 22.90
N GLU A 20 -11.75 4.08 24.17
CA GLU A 20 -10.82 3.03 24.61
C GLU A 20 -11.03 1.71 23.85
N LEU A 21 -12.28 1.29 23.67
CA LEU A 21 -12.62 0.06 22.95
C LEU A 21 -12.25 0.14 21.47
N SER A 22 -12.60 1.24 20.80
CA SER A 22 -12.26 1.50 19.40
C SER A 22 -10.75 1.48 19.18
N LEU A 23 -9.99 2.09 20.10
CA LEU A 23 -8.53 2.10 20.06
C LEU A 23 -7.94 0.68 20.25
N LYS A 24 -8.50 -0.13 21.16
CA LYS A 24 -8.10 -1.54 21.32
C LYS A 24 -8.35 -2.36 20.05
N GLN A 25 -9.50 -2.17 19.40
CA GLN A 25 -9.84 -2.84 18.14
C GLN A 25 -8.89 -2.42 17.02
N ALA A 26 -8.62 -1.12 16.86
CA ALA A 26 -7.66 -0.63 15.88
C ALA A 26 -6.25 -1.19 16.10
N LYS A 27 -5.80 -1.28 17.36
CA LYS A 27 -4.52 -1.92 17.71
C LYS A 27 -4.52 -3.41 17.36
N ALA A 28 -5.58 -4.15 17.69
CA ALA A 28 -5.70 -5.57 17.36
C ALA A 28 -5.66 -5.78 15.83
N MET A 29 -6.44 -5.00 15.08
CA MET A 29 -6.40 -5.03 13.61
C MET A 29 -5.03 -4.69 13.04
N LEU A 30 -4.29 -3.77 13.68
CA LEU A 30 -2.91 -3.50 13.31
C LEU A 30 -2.07 -4.75 13.52
N TYR A 31 -2.01 -5.31 14.74
CA TYR A 31 -1.25 -6.52 15.03
C TYR A 31 -1.59 -7.70 14.08
N ASP A 32 -2.89 -7.94 13.84
CA ASP A 32 -3.36 -9.04 13.00
C ASP A 32 -3.08 -8.83 11.50
N ASN A 33 -3.14 -7.58 11.02
CA ASN A 33 -2.95 -7.25 9.60
C ASN A 33 -1.56 -6.71 9.25
N HIS A 34 -0.60 -6.71 10.19
CA HIS A 34 0.77 -6.26 9.90
C HIS A 34 1.38 -7.00 8.70
N GLY A 35 1.15 -8.31 8.60
CA GLY A 35 1.56 -9.08 7.42
C GLY A 35 0.86 -8.62 6.13
N LEU A 36 -0.43 -8.28 6.19
CA LEU A 36 -1.23 -7.90 5.03
C LEU A 36 -0.84 -6.52 4.48
N ALA A 37 -0.67 -5.52 5.34
CA ALA A 37 -0.27 -4.18 4.93
C ALA A 37 1.13 -4.17 4.27
N VAL A 38 2.08 -4.89 4.88
CA VAL A 38 3.43 -5.08 4.32
C VAL A 38 3.36 -5.87 3.01
N SER A 39 2.55 -6.93 2.93
CA SER A 39 2.37 -7.73 1.71
C SER A 39 1.80 -6.91 0.57
N LEU A 40 0.81 -6.04 0.83
CA LEU A 40 0.22 -5.16 -0.18
C LEU A 40 1.23 -4.13 -0.69
N ALA A 41 2.00 -3.52 0.21
CA ALA A 41 3.05 -2.57 -0.14
C ALA A 41 4.15 -3.25 -0.99
N LEU A 42 4.56 -4.47 -0.62
CA LEU A 42 5.54 -5.26 -1.33
C LEU A 42 5.03 -5.67 -2.73
N CYS A 43 3.81 -6.20 -2.83
CA CYS A 43 3.17 -6.53 -4.10
C CYS A 43 3.11 -5.33 -5.05
N SER A 44 2.77 -4.15 -4.54
CA SER A 44 2.76 -2.92 -5.34
C SER A 44 4.15 -2.53 -5.84
N ARG A 45 5.20 -2.64 -5.01
CA ARG A 45 6.59 -2.41 -5.43
C ARG A 45 7.05 -3.41 -6.50
N ILE A 46 6.73 -4.69 -6.33
CA ILE A 46 7.06 -5.74 -7.31
C ILE A 46 6.39 -5.45 -8.66
N ARG A 47 5.09 -5.09 -8.66
CA ARG A 47 4.37 -4.73 -9.90
C ARG A 47 5.01 -3.55 -10.61
N VAL A 48 5.37 -2.49 -9.89
CA VAL A 48 6.07 -1.33 -10.46
C VAL A 48 7.43 -1.74 -11.03
N GLY A 49 8.19 -2.56 -10.32
CA GLY A 49 9.47 -3.09 -10.79
C GLY A 49 9.32 -3.92 -12.07
N GLN A 50 8.35 -4.82 -12.12
CA GLN A 50 8.03 -5.63 -13.31
C GLN A 50 7.62 -4.75 -14.50
N ALA A 51 6.79 -3.73 -14.28
CA ALA A 51 6.39 -2.81 -15.34
C ALA A 51 7.59 -2.06 -15.92
N ARG A 52 8.51 -1.57 -15.07
CA ARG A 52 9.76 -0.92 -15.48
C ARG A 52 10.66 -1.88 -16.26
N ALA A 53 10.83 -3.11 -15.78
CA ALA A 53 11.63 -4.13 -16.47
C ALA A 53 11.07 -4.46 -17.85
N ARG A 54 9.75 -4.62 -17.97
CA ARG A 54 9.07 -4.84 -19.27
C ARG A 54 9.26 -3.64 -20.21
N ALA A 55 9.16 -2.42 -19.70
CA ALA A 55 9.42 -1.22 -20.50
C ALA A 55 10.87 -1.15 -20.98
N ALA A 56 11.85 -1.47 -20.12
CA ALA A 56 13.26 -1.52 -20.48
C ALA A 56 13.52 -2.59 -21.56
N ARG A 57 12.98 -3.81 -21.41
CA ARG A 57 13.08 -4.86 -22.44
C ARG A 57 12.52 -4.42 -23.79
N ARG A 58 11.36 -3.75 -23.80
CA ARG A 58 10.78 -3.19 -25.03
C ARG A 58 11.67 -2.13 -25.67
N ARG A 59 12.35 -1.30 -24.88
CA ARG A 59 13.30 -0.31 -25.39
C ARG A 59 14.53 -0.99 -25.99
N LEU A 60 15.08 -1.99 -25.32
CA LEU A 60 16.20 -2.78 -25.86
C LEU A 60 15.84 -3.43 -27.19
N LEU A 61 14.67 -4.07 -27.31
CA LEU A 61 14.22 -4.65 -28.59
C LEU A 61 14.09 -3.63 -29.72
N LYS A 62 13.77 -2.37 -29.41
CA LYS A 62 13.74 -1.28 -30.40
C LYS A 62 15.14 -0.76 -30.77
N MET A 63 16.11 -0.94 -29.88
CA MET A 63 17.49 -0.49 -30.06
C MET A 63 18.39 -1.54 -30.69
N VAL A 64 18.05 -2.84 -30.60
CA VAL A 64 18.69 -3.87 -31.42
C VAL A 64 18.44 -3.46 -32.87
N PRO A 65 19.47 -3.01 -33.60
CA PRO A 65 19.30 -2.74 -35.01
C PRO A 65 18.89 -4.06 -35.65
N SER A 66 18.19 -4.00 -36.77
CA SER A 66 18.21 -5.10 -37.74
C SER A 66 19.67 -5.29 -38.20
N THR A 67 20.49 -5.97 -37.37
CA THR A 67 21.89 -6.32 -37.65
C THR A 67 22.01 -7.34 -38.79
N SER A 68 20.89 -7.66 -39.44
CA SER A 68 20.83 -8.37 -40.72
C SER A 68 20.88 -7.44 -41.94
N ALA A 69 20.59 -6.13 -41.80
CA ALA A 69 20.54 -5.21 -42.95
C ALA A 69 21.88 -4.51 -43.26
N LEU A 70 22.89 -4.65 -42.39
CA LEU A 70 24.22 -4.06 -42.59
C LEU A 70 25.26 -5.03 -43.19
N ARG A 71 24.83 -6.22 -43.63
CA ARG A 71 25.72 -7.22 -44.25
C ARG A 71 25.64 -7.29 -45.79
N ASP A 72 24.71 -6.55 -46.42
CA ASP A 72 24.46 -6.67 -47.86
C ASP A 72 25.01 -5.50 -48.70
N THR A 73 25.86 -4.63 -48.14
CA THR A 73 26.50 -3.56 -48.92
C THR A 73 27.98 -3.43 -48.60
N ALA A 74 28.79 -4.33 -49.18
CA ALA A 74 30.12 -4.05 -49.77
C ALA A 74 30.93 -5.35 -50.00
N PRO A 75 31.81 -5.41 -51.01
CA PRO A 75 31.77 -4.85 -52.37
C PRO A 75 31.42 -5.90 -53.44
#